data_AF-A0A9D4FAQ4-F1
#
_entry.id   AF-A0A9D4FAQ4-F1
#
_cell.length_a   1.000
_cell.length_b   1.000
_cell.length_c   1.000
_cell.angle_alpha   90.00
_cell.angle_beta   90.00
_cell.angle_gamma   90.00
#
_symmetry.space_group_name_H-M   'P 1'
#
loop_
_entity.id
_entity.type
_entity.pdbx_description
1 polymer ?
#
loop_
_entity_poly.entity_id
_entity_poly.type
_entity_poly.pdbx_seq_one_letter_code
_entity_poly.pdbx_strand_id
1 'polypeptide(L)' 'MFYNFYVSEEHRDYLLFLWFEDNDTQMLLVDYGMTVFGNSTSPKLESNGIRKVVEN' A
#
# COMPACT_ATOMS: atom_id res chain seq x y z
N MET A 1 -8.07 2.76 7.07
CA MET A 1 -8.90 3.10 5.90
C MET A 1 -8.62 2.12 4.74
N PHE A 2 -7.38 2.05 4.23
CA PHE A 2 -7.05 1.17 3.09
C PHE A 2 -6.72 -0.31 3.39
N TYR A 3 -6.76 -0.75 4.66
CA TYR A 3 -6.43 -2.15 5.03
C TYR A 3 -7.32 -3.19 4.34
N ASN A 4 -8.56 -2.82 3.98
CA ASN A 4 -9.50 -3.70 3.28
C ASN A 4 -9.27 -3.78 1.76
N PHE A 5 -8.29 -3.04 1.24
CA PHE A 5 -7.95 -3.04 -0.18
C PHE A 5 -6.59 -3.71 -0.36
N TYR A 6 -6.52 -4.68 -1.27
CA TYR A 6 -5.31 -5.41 -1.59
C TYR A 6 -4.80 -5.03 -2.97
N VAL A 7 -3.48 -5.00 -3.12
CA VAL A 7 -2.81 -4.79 -4.41
C VAL A 7 -2.51 -6.15 -5.03
N SER A 8 -2.84 -6.27 -6.32
CA SER A 8 -2.51 -7.43 -7.15
C SER A 8 -1.02 -7.75 -7.03
N GLU A 9 -0.66 -9.03 -6.92
CA GLU A 9 0.74 -9.47 -6.78
C GLU A 9 1.64 -8.91 -7.89
N GLU A 10 1.14 -8.85 -9.12
CA GLU A 10 1.82 -8.28 -10.29
C GLU A 10 2.21 -6.80 -10.12
N HIS A 11 1.57 -6.07 -9.21
CA HIS A 11 1.79 -4.63 -9.03
C HIS A 11 2.43 -4.27 -7.69
N ARG A 12 2.78 -5.26 -6.84
CA ARG A 12 3.36 -4.99 -5.52
C ARG A 12 4.78 -4.44 -5.60
N ASP A 13 5.52 -4.77 -6.65
CA ASP A 13 6.90 -4.30 -6.85
C ASP A 13 6.96 -2.77 -7.01
N TYR A 14 5.88 -2.13 -7.46
CA TYR A 14 5.79 -0.66 -7.54
C TYR A 14 5.66 0.03 -6.18
N LEU A 15 5.46 -0.74 -5.11
CA LEU A 15 5.24 -0.26 -3.75
C LEU A 15 6.41 -0.61 -2.82
N LEU A 16 7.54 -1.02 -3.39
CA LEU A 16 8.77 -1.27 -2.67
C LEU A 16 9.43 0.06 -2.28
N PHE A 17 9.85 0.15 -1.04
CA PHE A 17 10.68 1.24 -0.55
C PHE A 17 11.74 0.69 0.40
N LEU A 18 12.86 1.41 0.48
CA LEU A 18 13.97 1.06 1.34
C LEU A 18 13.76 1.66 2.73
N TRP A 19 13.93 0.86 3.77
CA TRP A 19 13.95 1.34 5.14
C TRP A 19 14.97 0.59 5.99
N PHE A 20 15.37 1.21 7.09
CA PHE A 20 16.28 0.58 8.03
C PHE A 20 15.56 -0.48 8.84
N GLU A 21 16.17 -1.66 8.95
CA GLU A 21 15.67 -2.74 9.80
C GLU A 21 15.48 -2.23 11.24
N ASP A 22 14.36 -2.64 11.87
CA ASP A 22 13.94 -2.21 13.21
C ASP A 22 13.87 -0.68 13.41
N ASN A 23 13.80 0.09 12.32
CA ASN A 23 13.83 1.55 12.34
C ASN A 23 15.11 2.14 12.97
N ASP A 24 16.20 1.36 12.99
CA ASP A 24 17.51 1.80 13.47
C ASP A 24 18.42 2.13 12.29
N THR A 25 18.77 3.41 12.14
CA THR A 25 19.65 3.92 11.07
C THR A 25 21.05 3.30 11.02
N GLN A 26 21.46 2.58 12.06
CA GLN A 26 22.73 1.84 12.10
C GLN A 26 22.60 0.41 11.53
N MET A 27 21.38 -0.09 11.36
CA MET A 27 21.10 -1.41 10.82
C MET A 27 21.08 -1.41 9.29
N LEU A 28 20.90 -2.60 8.72
CA LEU A 28 20.88 -2.80 7.27
C LEU A 28 19.66 -2.13 6.65
N LEU A 29 19.84 -1.63 5.43
CA LEU A 29 18.77 -1.14 4.59
C LEU A 29 18.10 -2.35 3.92
N VAL A 30 16.80 -2.54 4.16
CA VAL A 30 16.02 -3.66 3.62
C VAL A 30 14.82 -3.16 2.82
N ASP A 31 14.34 -3.99 1.91
CA ASP A 31 13.16 -3.70 1.09
C ASP A 31 11.89 -3.99 1.87
N TYR A 32 11.02 -2.98 2.00
CA TYR A 32 9.68 -3.12 2.55
C TYR A 32 8.63 -2.89 1.47
N GLY A 33 7.59 -3.74 1.46
CA GLY A 33 6.44 -3.59 0.59
C GLY A 33 5.28 -2.90 1.30
N MET A 34 4.74 -1.82 0.72
CA MET A 34 3.49 -1.23 1.20
C MET A 34 2.28 -1.94 0.59
N THR A 35 1.21 -2.03 1.37
CA THR A 35 -0.08 -2.53 0.86
C THR A 35 -0.85 -1.43 0.14
N VAL A 36 -1.23 -0.31 0.78
CA VAL A 36 -1.96 0.81 0.14
C VAL A 36 -1.87 2.09 1.00
N PHE A 37 -0.72 2.77 1.09
CA PHE A 37 -0.63 4.00 1.90
C PHE A 37 0.03 5.13 1.12
N GLY A 38 -0.58 6.32 1.14
CA GLY A 38 0.01 7.55 0.63
C GLY A 38 0.09 7.71 -0.89
N ASN A 39 -0.31 6.72 -1.71
CA ASN A 39 -0.37 6.92 -3.16
C ASN A 39 -1.63 7.72 -3.53
N SER A 40 -1.53 8.60 -4.52
CA SER A 40 -2.62 9.46 -4.99
C SER A 40 -3.83 8.67 -5.54
N THR A 41 -3.62 7.41 -5.91
CA THR A 41 -4.66 6.49 -6.40
C THR A 41 -5.49 5.87 -5.26
N SER A 42 -4.99 5.83 -4.02
CA SER A 42 -5.62 5.14 -2.89
C SER A 42 -6.99 5.72 -2.55
N PRO A 43 -7.16 7.06 -2.40
CA PRO A 43 -8.48 7.64 -2.11
C PRO A 43 -9.49 7.42 -3.24
N LYS A 44 -9.01 7.34 -4.49
CA LYS A 44 -9.86 7.12 -5.67
C LYS A 44 -10.35 5.67 -5.74
N LEU A 45 -9.47 4.71 -5.47
CA LEU A 45 -9.81 3.29 -5.37
C LEU A 45 -10.82 3.05 -4.25
N GLU A 46 -10.60 3.64 -3.09
CA GLU A 46 -11.52 3.52 -1.97
C GLU A 46 -12.90 4.09 -2.28
N SER A 47 -12.97 5.32 -2.81
CA SER A 47 -14.24 5.95 -3.16
C SER A 47 -15.03 5.10 -4.16
N ASN A 48 -14.34 4.48 -5.13
CA ASN A 48 -14.96 3.58 -6.09
C ASN A 48 -15.42 2.26 -5.45
N GLY A 49 -14.60 1.67 -4.57
CA GLY A 49 -14.96 0.46 -3.82
C GLY A 49 -16.21 0.66 -2.97
N ILE A 50 -16.29 1.78 -2.25
CA ILE A 50 -17.46 2.15 -1.44
C ILE A 50 -18.71 2.30 -2.31
N ARG A 51 -18.61 2.97 -3.47
CA ARG A 51 -19.76 3.10 -4.41
C ARG A 51 -20.29 1.74 -4.87
N LYS A 52 -19.40 0.83 -5.25
CA LYS A 52 -19.78 -0.54 -5.68
C LYS A 52 -20.47 -1.36 -4.60
N VAL A 53 -20.19 -1.09 -3.31
CA VAL A 53 -20.86 -1.76 -2.19
C VAL A 53 -22.31 -1.29 -2.06
N VAL A 54 -22.60 -0.04 -2.41
CA VAL A 54 -23.95 0.54 -2.34
C VAL A 54 -24.79 0.23 -3.59
N GLU A 55 -24.13 -0.04 -4.73
CA GLU A 55 -24.79 -0.38 -6.01
C GLU A 55 -25.28 -1.85 -6.10
N ASN A 56 -24.87 -2.73 -5.19
CA ASN A 56 -25.35 -4.12 -5.07
C ASN A 56 -26.38 -4.26 -3.94
#